data_AF-A0A9E2A3D7-F1
#
_entry.id   AF-A0A9E2A3D7-F1
#
_cell.length_a   1.000
_cell.length_b   1.000
_cell.length_c   1.000
_cell.angle_alpha   90.00
_cell.angle_beta   90.00
_cell.angle_gamma   90.00
#
_symmetry.space_group_name_H-M   'P 1'
#
loop_
_entity.id
_entity.type
_entity.pdbx_description
1 polymer ?
#
loop_
_entity_poly.entity_id
_entity_poly.type
_entity_poly.pdbx_seq_one_letter_code
_entity_poly.pdbx_strand_id
1 'polypeptide(L)'
;SQHIPAGDFEPARNVSEIKNNHVSSGDPRLGTTPPTYPLDGRVATLPVLRFVEDEYINNMFFVAWGTVDNPKSTGSSGSKPEGAPLDLYYTRSEDYGDNYFKVPWVVGGVNSNLGYGETVWRYDYLAKGEPEEQGEAQLRATSDGSKAYAIYHQLIGAEEDPDAEYSRFYPWEPEESYLNDLWFRRLIFWPDALPAP
;
A
#
# COMPACT_ATOMS: atom_id res chain seq x y z
N SER A 1 -3.94 -5.55 21.59
CA SER A 1 -4.12 -4.09 21.49
C SER A 1 -3.62 -3.44 22.76
N GLN A 2 -2.98 -2.28 22.65
CA GLN A 2 -2.69 -1.45 23.82
C GLN A 2 -3.99 -0.71 24.14
N HIS A 3 -4.57 -0.94 25.32
CA HIS A 3 -5.75 -0.19 25.75
C HIS A 3 -5.33 1.26 26.02
N ILE A 4 -5.89 2.19 25.25
CA ILE A 4 -5.65 3.64 25.40
C ILE A 4 -6.92 4.23 26.04
N PRO A 5 -6.83 4.79 27.26
CA PRO A 5 -7.97 5.42 27.91
C PRO A 5 -8.54 6.60 27.12
N ALA A 6 -9.81 6.91 27.33
CA ALA A 6 -10.45 8.04 26.68
C ALA A 6 -9.77 9.36 27.08
N GLY A 7 -9.36 10.14 26.07
CA GLY A 7 -8.66 11.42 26.25
C GLY A 7 -7.14 11.32 26.30
N ASP A 8 -6.58 10.11 26.33
CA ASP A 8 -5.13 9.90 26.27
C ASP A 8 -4.62 9.94 24.83
N PHE A 9 -3.33 10.27 24.68
CA PHE A 9 -2.66 10.35 23.39
C PHE A 9 -2.55 8.96 22.74
N GLU A 10 -3.00 8.84 21.49
CA GLU A 10 -2.80 7.64 20.68
C GLU A 10 -1.43 7.67 19.99
N PRO A 11 -0.50 6.74 20.31
CA PRO A 11 0.79 6.68 19.64
C PRO A 11 0.67 6.18 18.21
N ALA A 12 1.47 6.78 17.32
CA ALA A 12 1.59 6.30 15.94
C ALA A 12 2.22 4.90 15.89
N ARG A 13 1.78 4.10 14.91
CA ARG A 13 2.26 2.72 14.69
C ARG A 13 3.12 2.68 13.41
N ASN A 14 4.20 1.90 13.43
CA ASN A 14 5.02 1.68 12.24
C ASN A 14 4.39 0.57 11.38
N VAL A 15 3.71 0.97 10.30
CA VAL A 15 2.98 0.05 9.41
C VAL A 15 3.91 -0.67 8.43
N SER A 16 4.88 0.03 7.82
CA SER A 16 5.71 -0.57 6.77
C SER A 16 6.70 -1.61 7.32
N GLU A 17 7.07 -1.49 8.59
CA GLU A 17 7.99 -2.39 9.31
C GLU A 17 9.36 -2.59 8.64
N ILE A 18 9.73 -1.74 7.68
CA ILE A 18 11.00 -1.83 6.94
C ILE A 18 12.17 -1.65 7.93
N LYS A 19 13.09 -2.63 7.96
CA LYS A 19 14.25 -2.65 8.87
C LYS A 19 15.61 -2.48 8.17
N ASN A 20 15.63 -2.43 6.85
CA ASN A 20 16.85 -2.27 6.08
C ASN A 20 17.10 -0.78 5.73
N ASN A 21 18.28 -0.48 5.21
CA ASN A 21 18.67 0.85 4.74
C ASN A 21 18.63 1.00 3.22
N HIS A 22 18.20 -0.04 2.51
CA HIS A 22 18.16 -0.09 1.05
C HIS A 22 16.89 0.54 0.49
N VAL A 23 15.77 0.43 1.21
CA VAL A 23 14.50 0.98 0.74
C VAL A 23 13.83 1.81 1.84
N SER A 24 13.04 2.79 1.42
CA SER A 24 12.19 3.59 2.29
C SER A 24 10.72 3.42 1.90
N SER A 25 9.79 3.75 2.80
CA SER A 25 8.37 3.83 2.45
C SER A 25 8.06 5.13 1.73
N GLY A 26 7.36 5.05 0.60
CA GLY A 26 6.84 6.17 -0.18
C GLY A 26 5.32 6.11 -0.34
N ASP A 27 4.73 7.23 -0.74
CA ASP A 27 3.33 7.36 -1.18
C ASP A 27 2.28 6.57 -0.37
N PRO A 28 2.15 6.81 0.94
CA PRO A 28 1.13 6.15 1.74
C PRO A 28 -0.28 6.59 1.31
N ARG A 29 -1.17 5.62 1.16
CA ARG A 29 -2.58 5.79 0.76
C ARG A 29 -3.49 5.12 1.77
N LEU A 30 -4.54 5.83 2.16
CA LEU A 30 -5.55 5.35 3.09
C LEU A 30 -6.91 5.32 2.38
N GLY A 31 -7.60 4.20 2.47
CA GLY A 31 -9.00 4.06 2.09
C GLY A 31 -9.83 3.64 3.28
N THR A 32 -10.90 4.37 3.57
CA THR A 32 -11.89 3.96 4.58
C THR A 32 -13.12 3.40 3.90
N THR A 33 -13.85 2.55 4.61
CA THR A 33 -15.19 2.14 4.18
C THR A 33 -16.10 3.37 4.08
N PRO A 34 -16.85 3.56 2.98
CA PRO A 34 -17.79 4.66 2.88
C PRO A 34 -19.03 4.37 3.74
N PRO A 35 -19.61 5.37 4.42
CA PRO A 35 -20.91 5.21 5.07
C PRO A 35 -22.01 5.05 4.01
N THR A 36 -22.96 4.14 4.25
CA THR A 36 -24.09 3.91 3.33
C THR A 36 -25.27 4.85 3.51
N TYR A 37 -25.26 5.66 4.56
CA TYR A 37 -26.31 6.63 4.86
C TYR A 37 -25.70 8.02 5.10
N PRO A 38 -26.42 9.10 4.78
CA PRO A 38 -26.06 10.40 5.32
C PRO A 38 -26.10 10.29 6.85
N LEU A 39 -24.97 10.58 7.49
CA LEU A 39 -24.78 10.59 8.95
C LEU A 39 -25.71 11.59 9.69
N ASP A 40 -26.65 12.23 8.99
CA ASP A 40 -27.56 13.26 9.51
C ASP A 40 -28.94 12.72 9.94
N GLY A 41 -29.22 11.43 9.75
CA GLY A 41 -30.43 10.77 10.27
C GLY A 41 -31.74 11.24 9.63
N ARG A 42 -31.71 11.92 8.47
CA ARG A 42 -32.89 12.60 7.92
C ARG A 42 -33.83 11.76 7.07
N VAL A 43 -33.53 10.49 6.79
CA VAL A 43 -34.35 9.68 5.86
C VAL A 43 -34.64 8.29 6.40
N ALA A 44 -35.75 8.15 7.13
CA ALA A 44 -36.26 6.88 7.66
C ALA A 44 -36.85 5.93 6.59
N THR A 45 -36.84 6.32 5.31
CA THR A 45 -37.51 5.61 4.20
C THR A 45 -36.55 5.06 3.16
N LEU A 46 -35.24 5.06 3.41
CA LEU A 46 -34.29 4.46 2.46
C LEU A 46 -34.47 2.94 2.47
N PRO A 47 -34.48 2.30 1.27
CA PRO A 47 -34.67 0.86 1.17
C PRO A 47 -33.61 0.13 1.99
N VAL A 48 -34.06 -0.92 2.68
CA VAL A 48 -33.21 -1.90 3.38
C VAL A 48 -32.07 -2.33 2.45
N LEU A 49 -30.85 -2.36 2.98
CA LEU A 49 -29.63 -2.80 2.32
C LEU A 49 -29.90 -4.02 1.43
N ARG A 50 -29.62 -3.91 0.13
CA ARG A 50 -29.94 -4.97 -0.84
C ARG A 50 -28.78 -5.95 -1.02
N PHE A 51 -27.57 -5.53 -0.70
CA PHE A 51 -26.37 -6.35 -0.75
C PHE A 51 -25.65 -6.30 0.60
N VAL A 52 -24.99 -7.40 0.97
CA VAL A 52 -24.16 -7.49 2.18
C VAL A 52 -23.06 -6.41 2.17
N GLU A 53 -22.58 -6.05 0.98
CA GLU A 53 -21.53 -5.05 0.77
C GLU A 53 -21.92 -3.61 1.16
N ASP A 54 -23.23 -3.36 1.36
CA ASP A 54 -23.77 -2.07 1.78
C ASP A 54 -23.83 -1.94 3.33
N GLU A 55 -23.48 -2.97 4.10
CA GLU A 55 -23.42 -2.88 5.56
C GLU A 55 -22.22 -2.03 5.99
N TYR A 56 -22.46 -0.90 6.67
CA TYR A 56 -21.36 0.00 7.05
C TYR A 56 -20.60 -0.52 8.28
N ILE A 57 -19.30 -0.75 8.10
CA ILE A 57 -18.38 -1.11 9.17
C ILE A 57 -17.40 0.03 9.41
N ASN A 58 -17.41 0.63 10.61
CA ASN A 58 -16.68 1.87 10.89
C ASN A 58 -15.26 1.67 11.47
N ASN A 59 -14.85 0.44 11.73
CA ASN A 59 -13.54 0.10 12.30
C ASN A 59 -12.55 -0.42 11.26
N MET A 60 -12.94 -0.43 9.98
CA MET A 60 -12.14 -0.95 8.87
C MET A 60 -11.48 0.15 8.04
N PHE A 61 -10.23 -0.08 7.71
CA PHE A 61 -9.52 0.73 6.73
C PHE A 61 -8.44 -0.07 6.00
N PHE A 62 -8.09 0.44 4.82
CA PHE A 62 -7.15 -0.16 3.88
C PHE A 62 -5.97 0.79 3.72
N VAL A 63 -4.78 0.22 3.71
CA VAL A 63 -3.55 0.97 3.51
C VAL A 63 -2.81 0.36 2.33
N ALA A 64 -2.31 1.21 1.45
CA ALA A 64 -1.30 0.85 0.46
C ALA A 64 -0.14 1.82 0.55
N TRP A 65 1.06 1.36 0.25
CA TRP A 65 2.26 2.19 0.21
C TRP A 65 3.24 1.64 -0.80
N GLY A 66 4.01 2.53 -1.40
CA GLY A 66 5.16 2.17 -2.22
C GLY A 66 6.41 2.00 -1.38
N THR A 67 7.38 1.31 -1.94
CA THR A 67 8.78 1.43 -1.51
C THR A 67 9.56 2.21 -2.54
N VAL A 68 10.52 3.00 -2.09
CA VAL A 68 11.46 3.75 -2.95
C VAL A 68 12.88 3.30 -2.65
N ASP A 69 13.74 3.26 -3.66
CA ASP A 69 15.16 2.97 -3.43
C ASP A 69 15.83 4.10 -2.63
N ASN A 70 16.79 3.76 -1.77
CA ASN A 70 17.61 4.72 -1.07
C ASN A 70 18.97 4.86 -1.77
N PRO A 71 19.13 5.80 -2.72
CA PRO A 71 20.38 5.97 -3.43
C PRO A 71 21.52 6.30 -2.46
N LYS A 72 22.59 5.50 -2.50
CA LYS A 72 23.77 5.69 -1.66
C LYS A 72 24.34 7.09 -1.87
N SER A 73 24.78 7.74 -0.78
CA SER A 73 25.50 9.01 -0.90
C SER A 73 26.81 8.79 -1.62
N THR A 74 27.01 9.47 -2.74
CA THR A 74 28.30 9.53 -3.45
C THR A 74 29.25 10.57 -2.84
N GLY A 75 28.86 11.23 -1.74
CA GLY A 75 29.67 12.25 -1.07
C GLY A 75 29.65 13.63 -1.74
N SER A 76 28.80 13.84 -2.75
CA SER A 76 28.63 15.15 -3.39
C SER A 76 27.68 16.05 -2.58
N SER A 77 27.92 17.36 -2.63
CA SER A 77 27.09 18.39 -1.97
C SER A 77 25.83 18.77 -2.76
N GLY A 78 25.47 17.99 -3.79
CA GLY A 78 24.32 18.23 -4.65
C GLY A 78 23.01 17.69 -4.07
N SER A 79 21.89 18.26 -4.52
CA SER A 79 20.57 17.66 -4.37
C SER A 79 20.57 16.30 -5.06
N LYS A 80 20.19 15.25 -4.33
CA LYS A 80 20.02 13.93 -4.92
C LYS A 80 18.70 13.84 -5.69
N PRO A 81 18.65 13.10 -6.80
CA PRO A 81 17.37 12.70 -7.40
C PRO A 81 16.54 11.89 -6.39
N GLU A 82 15.22 11.97 -6.53
CA GLU A 82 14.29 11.11 -5.80
C GLU A 82 14.52 9.66 -6.24
N GLY A 83 14.46 8.71 -5.29
CA GLY A 83 14.68 7.30 -5.62
C GLY A 83 13.51 6.74 -6.42
N ALA A 84 13.83 5.93 -7.44
CA ALA A 84 12.81 5.30 -8.27
C ALA A 84 11.80 4.49 -7.42
N PRO A 85 10.50 4.56 -7.72
CA PRO A 85 9.50 3.72 -7.08
C PRO A 85 9.73 2.24 -7.42
N LEU A 86 9.60 1.39 -6.40
CA LEU A 86 9.81 -0.06 -6.48
C LEU A 86 8.46 -0.78 -6.39
N ASP A 87 8.25 -1.60 -5.36
CA ASP A 87 7.03 -2.38 -5.16
C ASP A 87 5.93 -1.60 -4.41
N LEU A 88 4.67 -1.91 -4.70
CA LEU A 88 3.50 -1.46 -3.94
C LEU A 88 2.99 -2.59 -3.04
N TYR A 89 2.77 -2.28 -1.76
CA TYR A 89 2.19 -3.20 -0.78
C TYR A 89 0.78 -2.77 -0.38
N TYR A 90 -0.02 -3.71 0.12
CA TYR A 90 -1.30 -3.41 0.74
C TYR A 90 -1.52 -4.16 2.04
N THR A 91 -2.42 -3.62 2.86
CA THR A 91 -2.97 -4.28 4.05
C THR A 91 -4.34 -3.71 4.40
N ARG A 92 -5.01 -4.32 5.38
CA ARG A 92 -6.21 -3.78 6.01
C ARG A 92 -6.13 -3.93 7.52
N SER A 93 -6.83 -3.07 8.25
CA SER A 93 -7.13 -3.23 9.67
C SER A 93 -8.64 -3.43 9.83
N GLU A 94 -9.01 -4.23 10.82
CA GLU A 94 -10.39 -4.52 11.23
C GLU A 94 -10.67 -4.01 12.66
N ASP A 95 -9.75 -3.25 13.23
CA ASP A 95 -9.73 -2.91 14.64
C ASP A 95 -9.15 -1.51 14.90
N TYR A 96 -9.58 -0.53 14.08
CA TYR A 96 -9.15 0.86 14.21
C TYR A 96 -7.62 1.06 14.15
N GLY A 97 -6.89 0.13 13.55
CA GLY A 97 -5.46 0.25 13.28
C GLY A 97 -4.56 -0.37 14.31
N ASP A 98 -5.12 -1.14 15.24
CA ASP A 98 -4.32 -1.88 16.20
C ASP A 98 -3.55 -3.02 15.55
N ASN A 99 -4.16 -3.71 14.59
CA ASN A 99 -3.55 -4.81 13.87
C ASN A 99 -3.73 -4.68 12.35
N TYR A 100 -2.78 -5.24 11.62
CA TYR A 100 -2.73 -5.20 10.16
C TYR A 100 -2.67 -6.60 9.58
N PHE A 101 -3.47 -6.84 8.56
CA PHE A 101 -3.52 -8.10 7.83
C PHE A 101 -2.17 -8.41 7.15
N LYS A 102 -1.68 -9.62 7.38
CA LYS A 102 -0.48 -10.18 6.76
C LYS A 102 -0.79 -11.58 6.24
N VAL A 103 -0.14 -11.97 5.16
CA VAL A 103 -0.28 -13.28 4.52
C VAL A 103 0.87 -14.18 5.00
N PRO A 104 0.62 -15.47 5.31
CA PRO A 104 1.68 -16.41 5.64
C PRO A 104 2.51 -16.73 4.40
N TRP A 105 3.84 -16.67 4.54
CA TRP A 105 4.80 -16.98 3.50
C TRP A 105 5.85 -17.95 4.02
N VAL A 106 6.07 -19.05 3.29
CA VAL A 106 7.09 -20.04 3.64
C VAL A 106 8.43 -19.62 3.04
N VAL A 107 9.46 -19.49 3.87
CA VAL A 107 10.79 -19.08 3.45
C VAL A 107 11.41 -20.15 2.53
N GLY A 108 11.53 -19.81 1.24
CA GLY A 108 12.14 -20.64 0.22
C GLY A 108 13.67 -20.56 0.17
N GLY A 109 14.29 -21.57 -0.47
CA GLY A 109 15.74 -21.66 -0.70
C GLY A 109 16.50 -22.34 0.44
N VAL A 110 17.06 -23.52 0.16
CA VAL A 110 17.81 -24.34 1.15
C VAL A 110 19.00 -23.59 1.77
N ASN A 111 19.54 -22.59 1.05
CA ASN A 111 20.64 -21.74 1.49
C ASN A 111 20.18 -20.41 2.11
N SER A 112 18.90 -20.24 2.42
CA SER A 112 18.38 -19.03 3.05
C SER A 112 18.92 -18.90 4.49
N ASN A 113 19.49 -17.74 4.80
CA ASN A 113 19.89 -17.36 6.16
C ASN A 113 18.70 -16.88 7.02
N LEU A 114 17.46 -16.94 6.49
CA LEU A 114 16.24 -16.46 7.12
C LEU A 114 15.32 -17.60 7.59
N GLY A 115 15.88 -18.76 7.96
CA GLY A 115 15.09 -19.89 8.47
C GLY A 115 14.34 -20.63 7.36
N TYR A 116 15.07 -21.37 6.51
CA TYR A 116 14.48 -22.17 5.44
C TYR A 116 13.34 -23.07 5.94
N GLY A 117 12.17 -22.98 5.29
CA GLY A 117 10.98 -23.74 5.65
C GLY A 117 10.12 -23.12 6.76
N GLU A 118 10.53 -22.02 7.39
CA GLU A 118 9.72 -21.32 8.38
C GLU A 118 8.60 -20.49 7.71
N THR A 119 7.45 -20.42 8.37
CA THR A 119 6.35 -19.53 7.97
C THR A 119 6.55 -18.18 8.63
N VAL A 120 6.69 -17.13 7.83
CA VAL A 120 6.73 -15.74 8.26
C VAL A 120 5.51 -14.99 7.75
N TRP A 121 5.07 -13.97 8.48
CA TRP A 121 3.89 -13.18 8.12
C TRP A 121 4.34 -11.87 7.47
N ARG A 122 3.92 -11.64 6.22
CA ARG A 122 4.35 -10.47 5.44
C ARG A 122 3.16 -9.76 4.82
N TYR A 123 3.37 -8.49 4.48
CA TYR A 123 2.43 -7.78 3.62
C TYR A 123 2.50 -8.34 2.20
N ASP A 124 1.34 -8.46 1.57
CA ASP A 124 1.23 -8.91 0.19
C ASP A 124 1.40 -7.72 -0.78
N TYR A 125 1.78 -8.03 -2.01
CA TYR A 125 2.01 -7.05 -3.05
C TYR A 125 0.69 -6.61 -3.66
N LEU A 126 0.47 -5.29 -3.73
CA LEU A 126 -0.55 -4.72 -4.61
C LEU A 126 -0.07 -4.82 -6.05
N ALA A 127 1.20 -4.44 -6.27
CA ALA A 127 1.92 -4.59 -7.51
C ALA A 127 3.39 -4.88 -7.21
N LYS A 128 3.99 -5.74 -8.03
CA LYS A 128 5.40 -6.12 -7.96
C LYS A 128 5.95 -6.15 -9.37
N GLY A 129 7.03 -5.43 -9.63
CA GLY A 129 7.57 -5.26 -10.98
C GLY A 129 9.08 -5.14 -10.97
N GLU A 130 9.70 -5.72 -12.00
CA GLU A 130 11.12 -5.64 -12.32
C GLU A 130 11.22 -5.95 -13.83
N PRO A 131 11.35 -4.94 -14.72
CA PRO A 131 11.81 -3.57 -14.49
C PRO A 131 10.70 -2.54 -14.20
N GLU A 132 9.44 -2.95 -14.03
CA GLU A 132 8.33 -2.01 -13.89
C GLU A 132 8.30 -1.32 -12.52
N GLU A 133 8.38 0.00 -12.54
CA GLU A 133 8.26 0.87 -11.36
C GLU A 133 6.78 1.07 -10.99
N GLN A 134 6.45 0.90 -9.70
CA GLN A 134 5.08 0.93 -9.20
C GLN A 134 4.84 2.19 -8.37
N GLY A 135 4.17 3.17 -8.96
CA GLY A 135 3.93 4.48 -8.37
C GLY A 135 2.47 4.71 -7.97
N GLU A 136 2.27 5.64 -7.03
CA GLU A 136 1.01 6.33 -6.78
C GLU A 136 -0.27 5.48 -6.86
N ALA A 137 -0.61 4.79 -5.77
CA ALA A 137 -1.88 4.10 -5.67
C ALA A 137 -3.04 5.04 -5.29
N GLN A 138 -4.28 4.63 -5.58
CA GLN A 138 -5.48 5.19 -5.00
C GLN A 138 -6.42 4.05 -4.61
N LEU A 139 -7.02 4.16 -3.41
CA LEU A 139 -7.86 3.12 -2.84
C LEU A 139 -9.33 3.55 -2.71
N ARG A 140 -10.24 2.60 -2.93
CA ARG A 140 -11.65 2.66 -2.56
C ARG A 140 -12.06 1.32 -1.96
N ALA A 141 -13.05 1.30 -1.07
CA ALA A 141 -13.54 0.07 -0.47
C ALA A 141 -15.07 0.01 -0.51
N THR A 142 -15.61 -1.21 -0.39
CA THR A 142 -17.02 -1.42 -0.07
C THR A 142 -17.29 -1.03 1.38
N SER A 143 -18.55 -0.75 1.71
CA SER A 143 -18.95 -0.27 3.03
C SER A 143 -18.72 -1.31 4.13
N ASP A 144 -18.83 -2.59 3.76
CA ASP A 144 -18.57 -3.75 4.62
C ASP A 144 -17.09 -4.11 4.72
N GLY A 145 -16.21 -3.44 3.95
CA GLY A 145 -14.79 -3.75 3.90
C GLY A 145 -14.43 -5.16 3.39
N SER A 146 -15.35 -5.89 2.74
CA SER A 146 -15.02 -7.18 2.11
C SER A 146 -14.16 -7.03 0.86
N LYS A 147 -14.21 -5.85 0.21
CA LYS A 147 -13.49 -5.57 -1.03
C LYS A 147 -12.83 -4.20 -0.97
N ALA A 148 -11.65 -4.14 -1.55
CA ALA A 148 -11.00 -2.89 -1.93
C ALA A 148 -10.66 -2.88 -3.42
N TYR A 149 -10.67 -1.70 -3.99
CA TYR A 149 -10.33 -1.40 -5.37
C TYR A 149 -9.13 -0.49 -5.33
N ALA A 150 -8.10 -0.88 -6.04
CA ALA A 150 -6.89 -0.11 -6.19
C ALA A 150 -6.72 0.23 -7.67
N ILE A 151 -6.42 1.49 -7.94
CA ILE A 151 -5.76 1.89 -9.18
C ILE A 151 -4.36 2.36 -8.83
N TYR A 152 -3.39 2.16 -9.71
CA TYR A 152 -2.03 2.59 -9.49
C TYR A 152 -1.34 2.89 -10.82
N HIS A 153 -0.33 3.73 -10.74
CA HIS A 153 0.50 4.08 -11.87
C HIS A 153 1.62 3.04 -12.02
N GLN A 154 1.90 2.62 -13.24
CA GLN A 154 3.05 1.79 -13.54
C GLN A 154 3.74 2.34 -14.77
N LEU A 155 5.06 2.37 -14.73
CA LEU A 155 5.88 2.77 -15.86
C LEU A 155 7.14 1.92 -15.89
N ILE A 156 7.88 2.01 -16.98
CA ILE A 156 9.28 1.61 -17.01
C ILE A 156 10.09 2.85 -17.38
N GLY A 157 10.98 3.26 -16.48
CA GLY A 157 11.91 4.37 -16.72
C GLY A 157 12.90 4.01 -17.82
N ALA A 158 13.30 5.00 -18.62
CA ALA A 158 14.49 4.85 -19.45
C ALA A 158 15.72 4.62 -18.56
N GLU A 159 16.70 3.88 -19.06
CA GLU A 159 17.95 3.69 -18.34
C GLU A 159 18.63 5.06 -18.18
N GLU A 160 18.84 5.48 -16.92
CA GLU A 160 19.54 6.74 -16.64
C GLU A 160 20.99 6.65 -17.13
N ASP A 161 21.45 7.68 -17.84
CA ASP A 161 22.87 7.83 -18.15
C ASP A 161 23.61 8.26 -16.86
N PRO A 162 24.48 7.40 -16.28
CA PRO A 162 25.19 7.72 -15.04
C PRO A 162 26.16 8.91 -15.19
N ASP A 163 26.51 9.29 -16.42
CA ASP A 163 27.42 10.39 -16.74
C ASP A 163 26.70 11.67 -17.18
N ALA A 164 25.37 11.73 -17.08
CA ALA A 164 24.58 12.91 -17.45
C ALA A 164 25.01 14.16 -16.63
N GLU A 165 25.46 15.20 -17.33
CA GLU A 165 25.86 16.46 -16.69
C GLU A 165 24.61 17.29 -16.29
N TYR A 166 24.40 17.44 -14.98
CA TYR A 166 23.36 18.35 -14.45
C TYR A 166 23.61 19.80 -14.88
N SER A 167 22.77 20.33 -15.77
CA SER A 167 22.87 21.73 -16.18
C SER A 167 22.08 22.65 -15.23
N ARG A 168 22.66 23.79 -14.87
CA ARG A 168 21.99 24.82 -14.04
C ARG A 168 20.76 25.43 -14.72
N PHE A 169 20.66 25.36 -16.04
CA PHE A 169 19.62 26.03 -16.83
C PHE A 169 18.41 25.15 -17.11
N TYR A 170 18.58 23.84 -17.06
CA TYR A 170 17.52 22.83 -17.13
C TYR A 170 17.76 21.82 -16.02
N PRO A 171 17.24 22.08 -14.80
CA PRO A 171 17.43 21.16 -13.67
C PRO A 171 16.63 19.86 -13.83
N TRP A 172 15.72 19.79 -14.80
CA TRP A 172 14.92 18.63 -15.14
C TRP A 172 14.87 18.48 -16.67
N GLU A 173 15.47 17.42 -17.20
CA GLU A 173 15.06 16.90 -18.51
C GLU A 173 13.78 16.08 -18.29
N PRO A 174 12.78 16.13 -19.21
CA PRO A 174 11.62 15.26 -19.10
C PRO A 174 12.06 13.81 -19.05
N GLU A 175 11.63 13.09 -18.02
CA GLU A 175 11.94 11.68 -17.88
C GLU A 175 11.30 10.88 -19.01
N GLU A 176 12.13 10.17 -19.79
CA GLU A 176 11.63 9.24 -20.80
C GLU A 176 11.13 7.98 -20.09
N SER A 177 9.87 7.61 -20.34
CA SER A 177 9.29 6.37 -19.82
C SER A 177 8.46 5.67 -20.88
N TYR A 178 8.36 4.36 -20.76
CA TYR A 178 7.58 3.49 -21.63
C TYR A 178 6.66 2.58 -20.83
N LEU A 179 5.59 2.09 -21.47
CA LEU A 179 4.51 1.35 -20.80
C LEU A 179 3.95 2.07 -19.57
N ASN A 180 4.01 3.40 -19.61
CA ASN A 180 3.50 4.32 -18.62
C ASN A 180 1.96 4.34 -18.75
N ASP A 181 1.27 3.66 -17.84
CA ASP A 181 -0.18 3.52 -17.87
C ASP A 181 -0.77 3.28 -16.46
N LEU A 182 -2.10 3.35 -16.39
CA LEU A 182 -2.88 3.10 -15.19
C LEU A 182 -3.35 1.65 -15.11
N TRP A 183 -3.15 1.04 -13.95
CA TRP A 183 -3.54 -0.33 -13.68
C TRP A 183 -4.64 -0.39 -12.63
N PHE A 184 -5.41 -1.47 -12.65
CA PHE A 184 -6.51 -1.71 -11.73
C PHE A 184 -6.40 -3.10 -11.13
N ARG A 185 -6.60 -3.18 -9.81
CA ARG A 185 -6.72 -4.45 -9.09
C ARG A 185 -7.86 -4.38 -8.08
N ARG A 186 -8.65 -5.44 -8.05
CA ARG A 186 -9.63 -5.70 -6.99
C ARG A 186 -9.00 -6.62 -5.94
N LEU A 187 -8.97 -6.15 -4.70
CA LEU A 187 -8.59 -6.91 -3.51
C LEU A 187 -9.85 -7.47 -2.89
N ILE A 188 -9.93 -8.80 -2.73
CA ILE A 188 -11.08 -9.47 -2.14
C ILE A 188 -10.63 -10.21 -0.89
N PHE A 189 -11.28 -9.90 0.22
CA PHE A 189 -11.02 -10.52 1.51
C PHE A 189 -12.24 -11.34 1.91
N TRP A 190 -12.28 -12.59 1.46
CA TRP A 190 -13.33 -13.50 1.86
C TRP A 190 -13.18 -13.84 3.35
N PRO A 191 -14.26 -13.94 4.14
CA PRO A 191 -14.18 -14.57 5.45
C PRO A 191 -13.70 -16.02 5.26
N ASP A 192 -12.91 -16.53 6.21
CA ASP A 192 -12.29 -17.87 6.19
C ASP A 192 -13.30 -19.05 6.19
N ALA A 193 -14.58 -18.79 5.98
CA ALA A 193 -15.61 -19.79 5.73
C ALA A 193 -16.54 -19.32 4.60
N LEU A 194 -16.31 -19.80 3.38
CA LEU A 194 -17.44 -20.05 2.49
C LEU A 194 -18.10 -21.34 2.98
N PRO A 195 -19.41 -21.36 3.30
CA PRO A 195 -20.08 -22.65 3.47
C PRO A 195 -19.85 -23.45 2.18
N ALA A 196 -19.37 -24.68 2.34
CA ALA A 196 -19.24 -25.61 1.23
C ALA A 196 -20.58 -25.67 0.45
N PRO A 197 -20.55 -25.81 -0.88
CA PRO A 197 -21.75 -25.82 -1.72
C PRO A 197 -22.78 -26.86 -1.29
#